data_AF-A0AAE7ASG9-F1
#
_entry.id   AF-A0AAE7ASG9-F1
#
_cell.length_a   1.000
_cell.length_b   1.000
_cell.length_c   1.000
_cell.angle_alpha   90.00
_cell.angle_beta   90.00
_cell.angle_gamma   90.00
#
_symmetry.space_group_name_H-M   'P 1'
#
loop_
_entity.id
_entity.type
_entity.pdbx_description
1 polymer ?
#
loop_
_entity_poly.entity_id
_entity_poly.type
_entity_poly.pdbx_seq_one_letter_code
_entity_poly.pdbx_strand_id
1 'polypeptide(L)'
;MSINAREVSKLFNSSKLSALADGDYSFVEKVASDLKGANYRSYTPAAIYESAYLLMQKEYRAEYYFKNTIANKILLGRHSLNTAVMLSEYRAGRSKADCVVVNGKTTCYEIKTEFDNLTRLEEQLKDYLALFDEVFVVCSSKHLSTVLSKVDNRVGVIELNSRNSLSVKREALQRKENIDVDLMIGSLRKDEYTRLIEKVTGEIPDVPNSLLVSTCRTILKQAEPNILATSFIDVLKEKRFNDASLINALPKVLVNAAISYQFSKKQSDSLKRIFNSSFKESQCICHTLEGNSLN
;
A
#
# COMPACT_ATOMS: atom_id res chain seq x y z
N MET A 1 -15.37 28.85 -9.52
CA MET A 1 -15.63 27.80 -8.50
C MET A 1 -14.28 27.37 -7.94
N SER A 2 -14.11 27.38 -6.62
CA SER A 2 -12.90 26.80 -6.00
C SER A 2 -12.95 25.28 -6.17
N ILE A 3 -11.93 24.71 -6.80
CA ILE A 3 -11.84 23.27 -7.03
C ILE A 3 -11.68 22.58 -5.67
N ASN A 4 -12.54 21.61 -5.36
CA ASN A 4 -12.48 20.92 -4.08
C ASN A 4 -11.45 19.77 -4.12
N ALA A 5 -10.30 19.95 -3.47
CA ALA A 5 -9.22 18.97 -3.44
C ALA A 5 -9.63 17.59 -2.89
N ARG A 6 -10.62 17.54 -1.97
CA ARG A 6 -11.17 16.28 -1.44
C ARG A 6 -12.05 15.55 -2.44
N GLU A 7 -12.77 16.26 -3.30
CA GLU A 7 -13.51 15.62 -4.40
C GLU A 7 -12.54 15.11 -5.47
N VAL A 8 -11.53 15.91 -5.82
CA VAL A 8 -10.46 15.53 -6.75
C VAL A 8 -9.70 14.29 -6.27
N SER A 9 -9.45 14.16 -4.96
CA SER A 9 -8.73 12.99 -4.42
C SER A 9 -9.45 11.66 -4.66
N LYS A 10 -10.76 11.66 -4.93
CA LYS A 10 -11.51 10.44 -5.27
C LYS A 10 -11.03 9.82 -6.59
N LEU A 11 -10.32 10.55 -7.45
CA LEU A 11 -9.69 9.98 -8.65
C LEU A 11 -8.78 8.80 -8.31
N PHE A 12 -8.13 8.87 -7.15
CA PHE A 12 -7.16 7.90 -6.71
C PHE A 12 -7.80 6.71 -5.99
N ASN A 13 -9.13 6.67 -5.84
CA ASN A 13 -9.83 5.55 -5.22
C ASN A 13 -9.89 4.35 -6.17
N SER A 14 -9.87 3.13 -5.59
CA SER A 14 -9.93 1.88 -6.36
C SER A 14 -11.11 1.84 -7.32
N SER A 15 -12.32 2.20 -6.86
CA SER A 15 -13.52 2.16 -7.68
C SER A 15 -13.48 3.10 -8.88
N LYS A 16 -12.84 4.27 -8.76
CA LYS A 16 -12.71 5.23 -9.87
C LYS A 16 -11.65 4.79 -10.87
N LEU A 17 -10.55 4.20 -10.41
CA LEU A 17 -9.54 3.62 -11.30
C LEU A 17 -10.04 2.35 -11.99
N SER A 18 -10.80 1.50 -11.31
CA SER A 18 -11.46 0.34 -11.94
C SER A 18 -12.45 0.78 -13.01
N ALA A 19 -13.33 1.75 -12.70
CA ALA A 19 -14.27 2.30 -13.68
C ALA A 19 -13.55 2.86 -14.91
N LEU A 20 -12.46 3.62 -14.71
CA LEU A 20 -11.62 4.11 -15.79
C LEU A 20 -11.02 2.97 -16.63
N ALA A 21 -10.50 1.93 -15.96
CA ALA A 21 -9.93 0.75 -16.62
C ALA A 21 -10.97 -0.02 -17.46
N ASP A 22 -12.24 0.03 -17.02
CA ASP A 22 -13.40 -0.57 -17.68
C ASP A 22 -14.02 0.35 -18.75
N GLY A 23 -13.46 1.56 -18.97
CA GLY A 23 -13.85 2.48 -20.05
C GLY A 23 -14.77 3.62 -19.63
N ASP A 24 -15.11 3.76 -18.34
CA ASP A 24 -15.87 4.90 -17.84
C ASP A 24 -14.95 6.08 -17.49
N TYR A 25 -14.85 7.04 -18.41
CA TYR A 25 -14.08 8.27 -18.24
C TYR A 25 -14.84 9.39 -17.53
N SER A 26 -16.13 9.22 -17.21
CA SER A 26 -17.01 10.32 -16.80
C SER A 26 -16.47 11.12 -15.62
N PHE A 27 -15.92 10.42 -14.62
CA PHE A 27 -15.35 11.07 -13.44
C PHE A 27 -14.02 11.76 -13.73
N VAL A 28 -13.17 11.17 -14.60
CA VAL A 28 -11.91 11.80 -15.03
C VAL A 28 -12.20 13.04 -15.85
N GLU A 29 -13.16 13.01 -16.77
CA GLU A 29 -13.57 14.16 -17.57
C GLU A 29 -14.14 15.29 -16.71
N LYS A 30 -14.96 14.96 -15.71
CA LYS A 30 -15.46 15.95 -14.74
C LYS A 30 -14.31 16.67 -14.05
N VAL A 31 -13.37 15.91 -13.47
CA VAL A 31 -12.21 16.51 -12.76
C VAL A 31 -11.28 17.25 -13.73
N ALA A 32 -11.11 16.75 -14.95
CA ALA A 32 -10.31 17.40 -15.99
C ALA A 32 -10.91 18.76 -16.38
N SER A 33 -12.23 18.81 -16.57
CA SER A 33 -12.96 20.06 -16.82
C SER A 33 -12.82 21.04 -15.66
N ASP A 34 -12.96 20.57 -14.42
CA ASP A 34 -12.79 21.41 -13.23
C ASP A 34 -11.37 22.00 -13.14
N LEU A 35 -10.34 21.22 -13.48
CA LEU A 35 -8.92 21.62 -13.39
C LEU A 35 -8.40 22.44 -14.58
N LYS A 36 -8.87 22.16 -15.79
CA LYS A 36 -8.30 22.68 -17.06
C LYS A 36 -9.30 23.46 -17.92
N GLY A 37 -10.56 23.55 -17.51
CA GLY A 37 -11.61 24.22 -18.25
C GLY A 37 -11.93 23.53 -19.59
N ALA A 38 -12.47 24.30 -20.55
CA ALA A 38 -12.97 23.79 -21.82
C ALA A 38 -11.91 23.04 -22.67
N ASN A 39 -10.62 23.33 -22.47
CA ASN A 39 -9.52 22.70 -23.20
C ASN A 39 -8.99 21.41 -22.55
N TYR A 40 -9.72 20.83 -21.60
CA TYR A 40 -9.27 19.63 -20.88
C TYR A 40 -8.95 18.44 -21.80
N ARG A 41 -9.63 18.33 -22.95
CA ARG A 41 -9.42 17.25 -23.94
C ARG A 41 -8.04 17.26 -24.62
N SER A 42 -7.27 18.35 -24.47
CA SER A 42 -5.89 18.43 -24.97
C SER A 42 -4.86 17.83 -24.00
N TYR A 43 -5.28 17.41 -22.80
CA TYR A 43 -4.40 16.83 -21.79
C TYR A 43 -4.56 15.31 -21.76
N THR A 44 -3.45 14.60 -21.56
CA THR A 44 -3.48 13.15 -21.34
C THR A 44 -4.10 12.82 -19.98
N PRO A 45 -4.66 11.61 -19.79
CA PRO A 45 -5.11 11.16 -18.47
C PRO A 45 -4.02 11.32 -17.40
N ALA A 46 -2.76 11.01 -17.74
CA ALA A 46 -1.61 11.19 -16.84
C ALA A 46 -1.47 12.64 -16.37
N ALA A 47 -1.54 13.62 -17.27
CA ALA A 47 -1.42 15.04 -16.93
C ALA A 47 -2.57 15.54 -16.02
N ILE A 48 -3.77 14.96 -16.18
CA ILE A 48 -4.92 15.25 -15.28
C ILE A 48 -4.65 14.70 -13.88
N TYR A 49 -4.19 13.45 -13.76
CA TYR A 49 -3.84 12.86 -12.46
C TYR A 49 -2.68 13.60 -11.79
N GLU A 50 -1.67 14.05 -12.54
CA GLU A 50 -0.59 14.87 -11.99
C GLU A 50 -1.10 16.23 -11.48
N SER A 51 -1.96 16.90 -12.24
CA SER A 51 -2.57 18.17 -11.84
C SER A 51 -3.44 18.00 -10.58
N ALA A 52 -4.20 16.91 -10.51
CA ALA A 52 -5.00 16.53 -9.35
C ALA A 52 -4.12 16.27 -8.11
N TYR A 53 -3.02 15.54 -8.28
CA TYR A 53 -2.09 15.24 -7.19
C TYR A 53 -1.39 16.48 -6.65
N LEU A 54 -1.04 17.45 -7.53
CA LEU A 54 -0.46 18.73 -7.12
C LEU A 54 -1.45 19.59 -6.32
N LEU A 55 -2.74 19.55 -6.65
CA LEU A 55 -3.78 20.20 -5.86
C LEU A 55 -3.90 19.54 -4.48
N MET A 56 -3.98 18.20 -4.43
CA MET A 56 -4.02 17.44 -3.17
C MET A 56 -2.79 17.70 -2.29
N GLN A 57 -1.59 17.82 -2.87
CA GLN A 57 -0.38 18.14 -2.14
C GLN A 57 -0.49 19.45 -1.35
N LYS A 58 -1.17 20.45 -1.92
CA LYS A 58 -1.31 21.77 -1.31
C LYS A 58 -2.44 21.83 -0.30
N GLU A 59 -3.55 21.13 -0.57
CA GLU A 59 -4.82 21.40 0.13
C GLU A 59 -5.41 20.18 0.85
N TYR A 60 -5.06 18.94 0.48
CA TYR A 60 -5.69 17.74 1.00
C TYR A 60 -4.78 16.50 0.96
N ARG A 61 -3.84 16.43 1.89
CA ARG A 61 -2.89 15.31 2.03
C ARG A 61 -3.47 14.19 2.90
N ALA A 62 -4.52 13.55 2.41
CA ALA A 62 -5.11 12.38 3.04
C ALA A 62 -4.23 11.12 2.89
N GLU A 63 -4.72 10.00 3.41
CA GLU A 63 -3.98 8.73 3.53
C GLU A 63 -3.32 8.28 2.22
N TYR A 64 -4.03 8.34 1.09
CA TYR A 64 -3.48 7.99 -0.22
C TYR A 64 -2.19 8.75 -0.53
N TYR A 65 -2.14 10.04 -0.21
CA TYR A 65 -0.98 10.88 -0.47
C TYR A 65 0.26 10.40 0.31
N PHE A 66 0.06 10.05 1.59
CA PHE A 66 1.11 9.49 2.45
C PHE A 66 1.58 8.13 1.94
N LYS A 67 0.65 7.21 1.64
CA LYS A 67 0.97 5.89 1.10
C LYS A 67 1.74 5.98 -0.22
N ASN A 68 1.30 6.85 -1.13
CA ASN A 68 1.99 7.08 -2.40
C ASN A 68 3.38 7.69 -2.21
N THR A 69 3.56 8.54 -1.19
CA THR A 69 4.86 9.09 -0.85
C THR A 69 5.80 8.01 -0.30
N ILE A 70 5.32 7.14 0.58
CA ILE A 70 6.06 5.98 1.11
C ILE A 70 6.46 5.05 -0.04
N ALA A 71 5.52 4.70 -0.92
CA ALA A 71 5.79 3.82 -2.05
C ALA A 71 6.88 4.40 -2.98
N ASN A 72 6.80 5.69 -3.31
CA ASN A 72 7.80 6.32 -4.18
C ASN A 72 9.17 6.51 -3.50
N LYS A 73 9.20 6.98 -2.24
CA LYS A 73 10.46 7.39 -1.59
C LYS A 73 11.14 6.27 -0.81
N ILE A 74 10.38 5.30 -0.31
CA ILE A 74 10.90 4.18 0.47
C ILE A 74 11.00 2.94 -0.41
N LEU A 75 9.88 2.43 -0.94
CA LEU A 75 9.91 1.21 -1.75
C LEU A 75 10.76 1.41 -3.02
N LEU A 76 10.36 2.33 -3.90
CA LEU A 76 11.06 2.55 -5.18
C LEU A 76 12.34 3.36 -5.04
N GLY A 77 12.43 4.21 -4.02
CA GLY A 77 13.58 5.11 -3.80
C GLY A 77 14.77 4.45 -3.10
N ARG A 78 14.56 3.36 -2.36
CA ARG A 78 15.62 2.70 -1.57
C ARG A 78 15.80 1.22 -1.92
N HIS A 79 14.86 0.62 -2.65
CA HIS A 79 14.85 -0.81 -2.90
C HIS A 79 14.52 -1.14 -4.36
N SER A 80 14.84 -2.38 -4.74
CA SER A 80 14.42 -2.96 -6.03
C SER A 80 13.12 -3.75 -5.85
N LEU A 81 12.21 -3.64 -6.81
CA LEU A 81 10.97 -4.45 -6.84
C LEU A 81 11.25 -5.96 -6.98
N ASN A 82 12.47 -6.36 -7.34
CA ASN A 82 12.88 -7.77 -7.37
C ASN A 82 13.16 -8.33 -5.96
N THR A 83 13.53 -7.47 -5.01
CA THR A 83 13.97 -7.88 -3.67
C THR A 83 13.02 -7.43 -2.58
N ALA A 84 12.21 -6.40 -2.85
CA ALA A 84 11.32 -5.77 -1.90
C ALA A 84 9.87 -5.81 -2.36
N VAL A 85 8.97 -5.94 -1.40
CA VAL A 85 7.52 -5.84 -1.59
C VAL A 85 6.95 -4.85 -0.58
N MET A 86 5.95 -4.08 -1.00
CA MET A 86 5.11 -3.29 -0.11
C MET A 86 3.74 -3.91 -0.02
N LEU A 87 3.28 -4.14 1.21
CA LEU A 87 1.96 -4.62 1.55
C LEU A 87 1.17 -3.43 2.09
N SER A 88 0.04 -3.14 1.45
CA SER A 88 -0.91 -2.16 1.95
C SER A 88 -1.88 -2.85 2.88
N GLU A 89 -2.36 -2.15 3.92
CA GLU A 89 -3.54 -2.60 4.67
C GLU A 89 -3.33 -3.97 5.34
N TYR A 90 -2.15 -4.20 5.93
CA TYR A 90 -1.74 -5.48 6.47
C TYR A 90 -2.30 -5.70 7.89
N ARG A 91 -3.03 -6.81 8.09
CA ARG A 91 -3.65 -7.12 9.39
C ARG A 91 -2.61 -7.64 10.37
N ALA A 92 -2.53 -7.06 11.56
CA ALA A 92 -1.74 -7.54 12.68
C ALA A 92 -2.63 -7.51 13.93
N GLY A 93 -3.10 -8.68 14.36
CA GLY A 93 -4.08 -8.78 15.46
C GLY A 93 -5.39 -8.05 15.16
N ARG A 94 -5.75 -7.10 16.03
CA ARG A 94 -6.94 -6.25 15.87
C ARG A 94 -6.67 -5.00 15.05
N SER A 95 -5.40 -4.76 14.73
CA SER A 95 -4.92 -3.59 14.02
C SER A 95 -4.65 -3.90 12.56
N LYS A 96 -4.47 -2.83 11.78
CA LYS A 96 -4.23 -2.91 10.35
C LYS A 96 -3.21 -1.85 9.97
N ALA A 97 -1.98 -2.31 9.72
CA ALA A 97 -0.87 -1.45 9.33
C ALA A 97 -1.12 -0.88 7.94
N ASP A 98 -0.93 0.43 7.79
CA ASP A 98 -1.14 1.13 6.52
C ASP A 98 -0.20 0.60 5.43
N CYS A 99 1.09 0.47 5.75
CA CYS A 99 2.11 0.00 4.83
C CYS A 99 3.14 -0.87 5.56
N VAL A 100 3.46 -2.03 5.01
CA VAL A 100 4.58 -2.87 5.46
C VAL A 100 5.52 -3.06 4.27
N VAL A 101 6.78 -2.65 4.41
CA VAL A 101 7.82 -2.93 3.43
C VAL A 101 8.61 -4.14 3.90
N VAL A 102 8.73 -5.15 3.04
CA VAL A 102 9.47 -6.38 3.31
C VAL A 102 10.66 -6.45 2.37
N ASN A 103 11.87 -6.33 2.91
CA ASN A 103 13.13 -6.45 2.17
C ASN A 103 14.27 -6.87 3.10
N GLY A 104 14.44 -8.18 3.32
CA GLY A 104 15.40 -8.73 4.29
C GLY A 104 15.02 -8.51 5.76
N LYS A 105 14.13 -7.55 6.02
CA LYS A 105 13.41 -7.30 7.28
C LYS A 105 12.01 -6.81 6.97
N THR A 106 11.15 -6.77 7.99
CA THR A 106 9.80 -6.19 7.94
C THR A 106 9.78 -4.82 8.61
N THR A 107 9.47 -3.78 7.84
CA THR A 107 9.31 -2.42 8.36
C THR A 107 7.86 -1.97 8.20
N CYS A 108 7.18 -1.74 9.32
CA CYS A 108 5.82 -1.23 9.38
C CYS A 108 5.80 0.30 9.42
N TYR A 109 4.89 0.90 8.67
CA TYR A 109 4.62 2.33 8.65
C TYR A 109 3.13 2.56 8.93
N GLU A 110 2.82 3.14 10.08
CA GLU A 110 1.47 3.60 10.46
C GLU A 110 1.35 5.09 10.12
N ILE A 111 0.31 5.50 9.41
CA ILE A 111 0.11 6.85 8.92
C ILE A 111 -0.82 7.61 9.88
N LYS A 112 -0.45 8.86 10.20
CA LYS A 112 -1.32 9.82 10.90
C LYS A 112 -1.34 11.14 10.16
N THR A 113 -2.31 11.28 9.26
CA THR A 113 -2.57 12.48 8.47
C THR A 113 -3.07 13.62 9.35
N GLU A 114 -3.18 14.83 8.80
CA GLU A 114 -3.72 15.99 9.52
C GLU A 114 -5.21 15.84 9.92
N PHE A 115 -5.91 14.86 9.35
CA PHE A 115 -7.32 14.57 9.59
C PHE A 115 -7.55 13.48 10.63
N ASP A 116 -6.50 12.78 11.05
CA ASP A 116 -6.62 11.64 11.96
C ASP A 116 -6.67 12.07 13.43
N ASN A 117 -7.23 11.19 14.25
CA ASN A 117 -7.04 11.22 15.69
C ASN A 117 -5.98 10.18 16.10
N LEU A 118 -5.41 10.37 17.28
CA LEU A 118 -4.33 9.53 17.79
C LEU A 118 -4.82 8.53 18.87
N THR A 119 -6.13 8.38 19.08
CA THR A 119 -6.67 7.64 20.22
C THR A 119 -6.33 6.15 20.16
N ARG A 120 -6.27 5.58 18.96
CA ARG A 120 -5.98 4.15 18.74
C ARG A 120 -4.49 3.86 18.53
N LEU A 121 -3.65 4.90 18.42
CA LEU A 121 -2.26 4.74 17.98
C LEU A 121 -1.45 3.82 18.90
N GLU A 122 -1.60 3.96 20.22
CA GLU A 122 -0.83 3.15 21.16
C GLU A 122 -1.16 1.65 21.06
N GLU A 123 -2.43 1.30 20.93
CA GLU A 123 -2.86 -0.09 20.76
C GLU A 123 -2.34 -0.68 19.44
N GLN A 124 -2.40 0.09 18.36
CA GLN A 124 -1.86 -0.30 17.06
C GLN A 124 -0.35 -0.58 17.14
N LEU A 125 0.40 0.31 17.79
CA LEU A 125 1.86 0.17 17.92
C LEU A 125 2.25 -1.04 18.78
N LYS A 126 1.45 -1.42 19.79
CA LYS A 126 1.68 -2.65 20.57
C LYS A 126 1.61 -3.89 19.68
N ASP A 127 0.57 -4.01 18.85
CA ASP A 127 0.43 -5.14 17.91
C ASP A 127 1.59 -5.17 16.90
N TYR A 128 2.03 -4.01 16.41
CA TYR A 128 3.08 -3.93 15.39
C TYR A 128 4.47 -4.24 15.95
N LEU A 129 4.79 -3.78 17.16
CA LEU A 129 6.08 -4.04 17.81
C LEU A 129 6.28 -5.54 18.15
N ALA A 130 5.18 -6.29 18.30
CA ALA A 130 5.23 -7.72 18.55
C ALA A 130 5.41 -8.57 17.27
N LEU A 131 5.29 -7.96 16.08
CA LEU A 131 5.31 -8.68 14.80
C LEU A 131 6.44 -8.24 13.86
N PHE A 132 6.66 -6.93 13.71
CA PHE A 132 7.57 -6.40 12.71
C PHE A 132 8.96 -6.10 13.30
N ASP A 133 9.99 -6.12 12.45
CA ASP A 133 11.36 -5.84 12.87
C ASP A 133 11.57 -4.37 13.21
N GLU A 134 10.91 -3.47 12.47
CA GLU A 134 10.92 -2.03 12.72
C GLU A 134 9.51 -1.46 12.56
N VAL A 135 9.17 -0.49 13.40
CA VAL A 135 7.87 0.19 13.36
C VAL A 135 8.09 1.69 13.33
N PHE A 136 7.48 2.35 12.36
CA PHE A 136 7.48 3.80 12.20
C PHE A 136 6.06 4.36 12.26
N VAL A 137 5.92 5.55 12.84
CA VAL A 137 4.76 6.42 12.61
C VAL A 137 5.15 7.49 11.60
N VAL A 138 4.43 7.57 10.49
CA VAL A 138 4.56 8.62 9.48
C VAL A 138 3.44 9.63 9.69
N CYS A 139 3.77 10.80 10.23
CA CYS A 139 2.77 11.77 10.65
C CYS A 139 2.89 13.12 9.92
N SER A 140 1.78 13.84 9.86
CA SER A 140 1.78 15.25 9.47
C SER A 140 2.44 16.11 10.56
N SER A 141 2.95 17.29 10.19
CA SER A 141 3.55 18.24 11.14
C SER A 141 2.62 18.59 12.31
N LYS A 142 1.28 18.56 12.10
CA LYS A 142 0.26 18.79 13.13
C LYS A 142 0.36 17.80 14.30
N HIS A 143 0.69 16.54 14.03
CA HIS A 143 0.73 15.50 15.05
C HIS A 143 2.14 15.23 15.58
N LEU A 144 3.18 15.84 15.00
CA LEU A 144 4.56 15.49 15.27
C LEU A 144 4.93 15.58 16.76
N SER A 145 4.61 16.69 17.42
CA SER A 145 4.92 16.89 18.85
C SER A 145 4.23 15.84 19.72
N THR A 146 2.94 15.60 19.47
CA THR A 146 2.14 14.61 20.21
C THR A 146 2.63 13.19 19.99
N VAL A 147 3.01 12.84 18.75
CA VAL A 147 3.53 11.50 18.42
C VAL A 147 4.86 11.29 19.14
N LEU A 148 5.80 12.24 19.05
CA LEU A 148 7.10 12.15 19.72
C LEU A 148 6.97 11.98 21.24
N SER A 149 6.00 12.64 21.87
CA SER A 149 5.81 12.57 23.33
C SER A 149 5.07 11.32 23.80
N LYS A 150 4.24 10.69 22.96
CA LYS A 150 3.35 9.58 23.38
C LYS A 150 3.81 8.20 22.95
N VAL A 151 4.51 8.08 21.83
CA VAL A 151 4.81 6.75 21.27
C VAL A 151 6.08 6.16 21.88
N ASP A 152 6.04 4.84 22.12
CA ASP A 152 7.13 4.01 22.63
C ASP A 152 8.49 4.36 21.98
N ASN A 153 9.57 4.38 22.75
CA ASN A 153 10.89 4.79 22.29
C ASN A 153 11.48 3.88 21.20
N ARG A 154 10.98 2.64 21.07
CA ARG A 154 11.32 1.71 19.99
C ARG A 154 10.74 2.13 18.64
N VAL A 155 9.68 2.95 18.64
CA VAL A 155 8.98 3.37 17.43
C VAL A 155 9.67 4.58 16.80
N GLY A 156 10.06 4.44 15.55
CA GLY A 156 10.59 5.52 14.75
C GLY A 156 9.50 6.53 14.39
N VAL A 157 9.88 7.79 14.18
CA VAL A 157 8.95 8.87 13.83
C VAL A 157 9.45 9.57 12.58
N ILE A 158 8.60 9.59 11.55
CA ILE A 158 8.84 10.26 10.28
C ILE A 158 7.80 11.36 10.12
N GLU A 159 8.28 12.57 9.85
CA GLU A 159 7.42 13.68 9.44
C GLU A 159 7.30 13.71 7.92
N LEU A 160 6.08 13.71 7.39
CA LEU A 160 5.83 14.16 6.03
C LEU A 160 5.60 15.67 6.03
N ASN A 161 6.67 16.43 5.72
CA ASN A 161 6.63 17.89 5.81
C ASN A 161 5.94 18.55 4.60
N SER A 162 5.73 19.86 4.68
CA SER A 162 5.11 20.68 3.63
C SER A 162 5.86 20.66 2.29
N ARG A 163 7.16 20.32 2.29
CA ARG A 163 7.99 20.17 1.08
C ARG A 163 7.90 18.75 0.49
N ASN A 164 6.93 17.95 0.92
CA ASN A 164 6.75 16.56 0.48
C ASN A 164 8.01 15.70 0.69
N SER A 165 8.70 15.91 1.81
CA SER A 165 9.86 15.11 2.21
C SER A 165 9.55 14.31 3.47
N LEU A 166 9.97 13.05 3.46
CA LEU A 166 9.95 12.16 4.62
C LEU A 166 11.20 12.45 5.45
N SER A 167 11.03 13.22 6.52
CA SER A 167 12.09 13.57 7.45
C SER A 167 12.03 12.64 8.66
N VAL A 168 13.04 11.79 8.84
CA VAL A 168 13.16 11.01 10.07
C VAL A 168 13.48 11.97 11.22
N LYS A 169 12.67 11.90 12.29
CA LYS A 169 12.83 12.67 13.52
C LYS A 169 13.33 11.81 14.67
N ARG A 170 13.03 10.51 14.61
CA ARG A 170 13.54 9.47 15.50
C ARG A 170 13.66 8.18 14.70
N GLU A 171 14.82 7.53 14.78
CA GLU A 171 15.00 6.20 14.17
C GLU A 171 14.20 5.14 14.93
N ALA A 172 13.75 4.11 14.22
CA ALA A 172 13.16 2.95 14.86
C ALA A 172 14.25 2.05 15.45
N LEU A 173 13.94 1.37 16.54
CA LEU A 173 14.78 0.32 17.08
C LEU A 173 14.37 -1.03 16.48
N GLN A 174 15.37 -1.85 16.17
CA GLN A 174 15.13 -3.22 15.75
C GLN A 174 14.52 -4.02 16.90
N ARG A 175 13.45 -4.78 16.61
CA ARG A 175 12.83 -5.74 17.52
C ARG A 175 13.87 -6.75 18.02
N LYS A 176 13.90 -6.97 19.34
CA LYS A 176 14.80 -7.93 19.99
C LYS A 176 14.07 -9.16 20.50
N GLU A 177 12.81 -8.98 20.85
CA GLU A 177 11.89 -10.02 21.31
C GLU A 177 11.49 -10.92 20.15
N ASN A 178 11.18 -12.20 20.40
CA ASN A 178 10.70 -13.10 19.35
C ASN A 178 9.35 -12.64 18.77
N ILE A 179 9.06 -13.04 17.53
CA ILE A 179 7.75 -12.78 16.90
C ILE A 179 6.65 -13.44 17.73
N ASP A 180 5.60 -12.70 18.03
CA ASP A 180 4.38 -13.28 18.59
C ASP A 180 3.71 -14.19 17.54
N VAL A 181 3.77 -15.49 17.78
CA VAL A 181 3.25 -16.53 16.87
C VAL A 181 1.74 -16.42 16.68
N ASP A 182 1.00 -16.00 17.71
CA ASP A 182 -0.46 -15.88 17.64
C ASP A 182 -0.86 -14.68 16.77
N LEU A 183 -0.13 -13.56 16.88
CA LEU A 183 -0.28 -12.41 15.97
C LEU A 183 0.14 -12.76 14.55
N MET A 184 1.28 -13.44 14.38
CA MET A 184 1.82 -13.80 13.07
C MET A 184 0.88 -14.74 12.32
N ILE A 185 0.42 -15.84 12.94
CA ILE A 185 -0.50 -16.76 12.24
C ILE A 185 -1.84 -16.08 11.90
N GLY A 186 -2.31 -15.18 12.77
CA GLY A 186 -3.53 -14.40 12.52
C GLY A 186 -3.40 -13.34 11.42
N SER A 187 -2.17 -12.97 11.05
CA SER A 187 -1.87 -12.03 9.96
C SER A 187 -1.79 -12.68 8.57
N LEU A 188 -1.63 -14.00 8.52
CA LEU A 188 -1.40 -14.78 7.31
C LEU A 188 -2.70 -15.41 6.79
N ARG A 189 -2.82 -15.48 5.46
CA ARG A 189 -3.84 -16.28 4.77
C ARG A 189 -3.53 -17.77 4.89
N LYS A 190 -4.52 -18.61 4.57
CA LYS A 190 -4.40 -20.07 4.63
C LYS A 190 -3.20 -20.61 3.88
N ASP A 191 -3.05 -20.22 2.63
CA ASP A 191 -1.94 -20.61 1.77
C ASP A 191 -0.59 -20.11 2.29
N GLU A 192 -0.56 -18.94 2.95
CA GLU A 192 0.66 -18.36 3.50
C GLU A 192 1.13 -19.06 4.77
N TYR A 193 0.26 -19.25 5.77
CA TYR A 193 0.69 -19.97 6.99
C TYR A 193 0.99 -21.44 6.70
N THR A 194 0.33 -22.06 5.70
CA THR A 194 0.63 -23.44 5.31
C THR A 194 2.01 -23.52 4.66
N ARG A 195 2.33 -22.56 3.79
CA ARG A 195 3.67 -22.43 3.19
C ARG A 195 4.75 -22.11 4.22
N LEU A 196 4.41 -21.34 5.26
CA LEU A 196 5.31 -21.05 6.37
C LEU A 196 5.68 -22.32 7.14
N ILE A 197 4.71 -23.18 7.44
CA ILE A 197 4.96 -24.47 8.10
C ILE A 197 5.88 -25.32 7.25
N GLU A 198 5.57 -25.48 5.96
CA GLU A 198 6.39 -26.27 5.04
C GLU A 198 7.85 -25.79 5.01
N LYS A 199 8.09 -24.48 5.04
CA LYS A 199 9.46 -23.92 5.12
C LYS A 199 10.16 -24.20 6.45
N VAL A 200 9.42 -24.28 7.54
CA VAL A 200 9.95 -24.49 8.90
C VAL A 200 10.19 -25.97 9.20
N THR A 201 9.30 -26.87 8.75
CA THR A 201 9.33 -28.29 9.10
C THR A 201 9.68 -29.22 7.94
N GLY A 202 9.58 -28.74 6.69
CA GLY A 202 9.70 -29.57 5.48
C GLY A 202 8.41 -30.29 5.07
N GLU A 203 7.34 -30.19 5.86
CA GLU A 203 6.08 -30.92 5.63
C GLU A 203 4.86 -30.02 5.79
N ILE A 204 3.78 -30.35 5.08
CA ILE A 204 2.47 -29.71 5.24
C ILE A 204 1.63 -30.56 6.20
N PRO A 205 1.03 -29.97 7.26
CA PRO A 205 0.19 -30.72 8.18
C PRO A 205 -1.01 -31.37 7.47
N ASP A 206 -1.09 -32.70 7.52
CA ASP A 206 -2.23 -33.47 7.05
C ASP A 206 -3.28 -33.60 8.16
N VAL A 207 -4.04 -32.52 8.36
CA VAL A 207 -5.10 -32.46 9.37
C VAL A 207 -6.37 -31.84 8.79
N PRO A 208 -7.56 -32.16 9.36
CA PRO A 208 -8.80 -31.50 8.97
C PRO A 208 -8.70 -29.98 9.05
N ASN A 209 -9.38 -29.27 8.13
CA ASN A 209 -9.37 -27.81 8.06
C ASN A 209 -9.75 -27.13 9.39
N SER A 210 -10.64 -27.74 10.18
CA SER A 210 -11.05 -27.25 11.50
C SER A 210 -9.92 -27.23 12.54
N LEU A 211 -8.90 -28.08 12.37
CA LEU A 211 -7.76 -28.19 13.27
C LEU A 211 -6.49 -27.52 12.71
N LEU A 212 -6.48 -27.17 11.43
CA LEU A 212 -5.30 -26.70 10.72
C LEU A 212 -4.62 -25.51 11.41
N VAL A 213 -5.37 -24.45 11.73
CA VAL A 213 -4.79 -23.25 12.36
C VAL A 213 -4.21 -23.56 13.74
N SER A 214 -4.92 -24.35 14.57
CA SER A 214 -4.44 -24.74 15.90
C SER A 214 -3.18 -25.61 15.82
N THR A 215 -3.12 -26.55 14.87
CA THR A 215 -1.94 -27.40 14.65
C THR A 215 -0.76 -26.58 14.20
N CYS A 216 -0.94 -25.72 13.18
CA CYS A 216 0.10 -24.82 12.69
C CYS A 216 0.63 -23.91 13.81
N ARG A 217 -0.26 -23.37 14.64
CA ARG A 217 0.11 -22.53 15.78
C ARG A 217 1.02 -23.27 16.77
N THR A 218 0.68 -24.52 17.13
CA THR A 218 1.49 -25.32 18.04
C THR A 218 2.89 -25.59 17.48
N ILE A 219 2.97 -25.92 16.19
CA ILE A 219 4.24 -26.15 15.49
C ILE A 219 5.10 -24.89 15.49
N LEU A 220 4.55 -23.74 15.10
CA LEU A 220 5.30 -22.48 15.01
C LEU A 220 5.78 -21.98 16.38
N LYS A 221 5.09 -22.31 17.48
CA LYS A 221 5.54 -22.00 18.85
C LYS A 221 6.78 -22.78 19.28
N GLN A 222 7.09 -23.90 18.61
CA GLN A 222 8.26 -24.73 18.87
C GLN A 222 9.41 -24.44 17.88
N ALA A 223 9.16 -23.61 16.86
CA ALA A 223 10.15 -23.30 15.83
C ALA A 223 11.29 -22.44 16.38
N GLU A 224 12.49 -22.61 15.81
CA GLU A 224 13.61 -21.73 16.12
C GLU A 224 13.30 -20.29 15.66
N PRO A 225 13.48 -19.27 16.52
CA PRO A 225 13.02 -17.92 16.23
C PRO A 225 13.59 -17.28 14.95
N ASN A 226 14.87 -17.52 14.63
CA ASN A 226 15.49 -16.94 13.44
C ASN A 226 15.01 -17.62 12.14
N ILE A 227 14.84 -18.94 12.15
CA ILE A 227 14.23 -19.70 11.04
C ILE A 227 12.80 -19.21 10.82
N LEU A 228 12.03 -19.01 11.90
CA LEU A 228 10.66 -18.52 11.83
C LEU A 228 10.58 -17.12 11.21
N ALA A 229 11.40 -16.18 11.68
CA ALA A 229 11.43 -14.80 11.17
C ALA A 229 11.85 -14.75 9.69
N THR A 230 12.89 -15.51 9.33
CA THR A 230 13.37 -15.59 7.94
C THR A 230 12.31 -16.20 7.02
N SER A 231 11.68 -17.30 7.46
CA SER A 231 10.63 -17.97 6.68
C SER A 231 9.39 -17.09 6.54
N PHE A 232 9.03 -16.31 7.55
CA PHE A 232 7.92 -15.35 7.48
C PHE A 232 8.15 -14.29 6.38
N ILE A 233 9.34 -13.70 6.34
CA ILE A 233 9.76 -12.74 5.32
C ILE A 233 9.68 -13.35 3.91
N ASP A 234 10.22 -14.55 3.76
CA ASP A 234 10.21 -15.28 2.49
C ASP A 234 8.80 -15.54 1.98
N VAL A 235 7.91 -16.03 2.85
CA VAL A 235 6.52 -16.32 2.49
C VAL A 235 5.80 -15.07 2.02
N LEU A 236 5.95 -13.95 2.75
CA LEU A 236 5.33 -12.69 2.35
C LEU A 236 5.83 -12.23 0.97
N LYS A 237 7.14 -12.34 0.71
CA LYS A 237 7.71 -12.00 -0.60
C LYS A 237 7.20 -12.92 -1.72
N GLU A 238 7.11 -14.23 -1.44
CA GLU A 238 6.64 -15.24 -2.40
C GLU A 238 5.16 -15.01 -2.77
N LYS A 239 4.30 -14.78 -1.76
CA LYS A 239 2.84 -14.80 -1.92
C LYS A 239 2.23 -13.42 -2.22
N ARG A 240 2.94 -12.32 -1.95
CA ARG A 240 2.38 -10.96 -2.02
C ARG A 240 3.14 -10.00 -2.93
N PHE A 241 3.96 -10.51 -3.86
CA PHE A 241 4.75 -9.69 -4.78
C PHE A 241 3.93 -8.57 -5.45
N ASN A 242 4.58 -7.43 -5.71
CA ASN A 242 3.95 -6.33 -6.43
C ASN A 242 4.10 -6.50 -7.95
N ASP A 243 3.07 -6.13 -8.73
CA ASP A 243 3.15 -6.16 -10.20
C ASP A 243 4.08 -5.03 -10.70
N ALA A 244 5.36 -5.37 -10.87
CA ALA A 244 6.37 -4.45 -11.36
C ALA A 244 6.06 -3.92 -12.77
N SER A 245 5.39 -4.70 -13.62
CA SER A 245 4.98 -4.27 -14.96
C SER A 245 3.94 -3.15 -14.86
N LEU A 246 2.95 -3.29 -13.98
CA LEU A 246 1.97 -2.24 -13.75
C LEU A 246 2.60 -1.01 -13.08
N ILE A 247 3.40 -1.19 -12.03
CA ILE A 247 4.04 -0.08 -11.30
C ILE A 247 4.88 0.79 -12.25
N ASN A 248 5.70 0.17 -13.10
CA ASN A 248 6.58 0.91 -14.01
C ASN A 248 5.84 1.59 -15.16
N ALA A 249 4.64 1.13 -15.51
CA ALA A 249 3.86 1.67 -16.60
C ALA A 249 2.91 2.80 -16.17
N LEU A 250 2.60 2.93 -14.87
CA LEU A 250 1.74 3.99 -14.37
C LEU A 250 2.54 5.23 -13.92
N PRO A 251 1.94 6.44 -13.98
CA PRO A 251 2.53 7.65 -13.41
C PRO A 251 2.89 7.49 -11.93
N LYS A 252 3.94 8.18 -11.47
CA LYS A 252 4.39 8.14 -10.06
C LYS A 252 3.30 8.47 -9.03
N VAL A 253 2.32 9.28 -9.44
CA VAL A 253 1.16 9.65 -8.61
C VAL A 253 0.18 8.48 -8.38
N LEU A 254 0.34 7.36 -9.11
CA LEU A 254 -0.49 6.16 -9.05
C LEU A 254 0.23 4.91 -8.54
N VAL A 255 1.50 5.01 -8.11
CA VAL A 255 2.28 3.87 -7.64
C VAL A 255 1.59 3.12 -6.50
N ASN A 256 1.05 3.84 -5.51
CA ASN A 256 0.31 3.20 -4.43
C ASN A 256 -0.97 2.51 -4.91
N ALA A 257 -1.62 3.02 -5.96
CA ALA A 257 -2.79 2.36 -6.53
C ALA A 257 -2.40 1.02 -7.19
N ALA A 258 -1.29 1.00 -7.94
CA ALA A 258 -0.75 -0.23 -8.54
C ALA A 258 -0.36 -1.29 -7.49
N ILE A 259 0.08 -0.87 -6.30
CA ILE A 259 0.45 -1.75 -5.19
C ILE A 259 -0.78 -2.22 -4.40
N SER A 260 -1.70 -1.31 -4.07
CA SER A 260 -2.74 -1.54 -3.07
C SER A 260 -4.03 -2.13 -3.64
N TYR A 261 -4.32 -1.92 -4.92
CA TYR A 261 -5.61 -2.26 -5.51
C TYR A 261 -5.54 -3.56 -6.30
N GLN A 262 -6.61 -4.33 -6.21
CA GLN A 262 -6.74 -5.60 -6.91
C GLN A 262 -7.38 -5.34 -8.28
N PHE A 263 -6.54 -5.08 -9.27
CA PHE A 263 -6.97 -4.99 -10.66
C PHE A 263 -6.92 -6.37 -11.31
N SER A 264 -7.95 -6.70 -12.10
CA SER A 264 -7.87 -7.85 -13.01
C SER A 264 -6.78 -7.62 -14.07
N LYS A 265 -6.30 -8.69 -14.71
CA LYS A 265 -5.32 -8.55 -15.80
C LYS A 265 -5.81 -7.63 -16.92
N LYS A 266 -7.09 -7.75 -17.30
CA LYS A 266 -7.74 -6.86 -18.27
C LYS A 266 -7.68 -5.39 -17.83
N GLN A 267 -8.01 -5.11 -16.57
CA GLN A 267 -7.97 -3.75 -16.03
C GLN A 267 -6.54 -3.20 -15.97
N SER A 268 -5.57 -4.00 -15.53
CA SER A 268 -4.16 -3.62 -15.53
C SER A 268 -3.67 -3.25 -16.93
N ASP A 269 -3.96 -4.07 -17.94
CA ASP A 269 -3.56 -3.82 -19.33
C ASP A 269 -4.29 -2.60 -19.93
N SER A 270 -5.56 -2.38 -19.57
CA SER A 270 -6.26 -1.14 -19.90
C SER A 270 -5.59 0.08 -19.29
N LEU A 271 -5.32 0.09 -17.98
CA LEU A 271 -4.67 1.22 -17.30
C LEU A 271 -3.30 1.53 -17.93
N LYS A 272 -2.49 0.50 -18.23
CA LYS A 272 -1.22 0.67 -18.94
C LYS A 272 -1.40 1.42 -20.26
N ARG A 273 -2.41 1.06 -21.07
CA ARG A 273 -2.68 1.76 -22.33
C ARG A 273 -3.18 3.18 -22.11
N ILE A 274 -4.13 3.37 -21.18
CA ILE A 274 -4.75 4.68 -20.89
C ILE A 274 -3.69 5.70 -20.49
N PHE A 275 -2.78 5.33 -19.59
CA PHE A 275 -1.77 6.27 -19.08
C PHE A 275 -0.55 6.46 -20.00
N ASN A 276 -0.39 5.62 -21.03
CA ASN A 276 0.64 5.76 -22.06
C ASN A 276 0.11 6.33 -23.40
N SER A 277 -1.16 6.73 -23.48
CA SER A 277 -1.79 7.27 -24.69
C SER A 277 -2.39 8.67 -24.48
N SER A 278 -2.73 9.35 -25.57
CA SER A 278 -3.49 10.61 -25.51
C SER A 278 -4.97 10.36 -25.21
N PHE A 279 -5.68 11.33 -24.64
CA PHE A 279 -7.08 11.15 -24.19
C PHE A 279 -8.03 10.69 -25.30
N LYS A 280 -7.85 11.18 -26.54
CA LYS A 280 -8.64 10.77 -27.72
C LYS A 280 -8.35 9.32 -28.11
N GLU A 281 -7.10 8.89 -28.05
CA GLU A 281 -6.70 7.52 -28.35
C GLU A 281 -7.19 6.57 -27.26
N SER A 282 -7.11 6.97 -25.98
CA SER A 282 -7.58 6.13 -24.86
C SER A 282 -9.09 5.86 -24.92
N GLN A 283 -9.90 6.84 -25.37
CA GLN A 283 -11.35 6.69 -25.59
C GLN A 283 -11.69 5.84 -26.82
N CYS A 284 -10.96 5.97 -27.93
CA CYS A 284 -11.20 5.11 -29.11
C CYS A 284 -10.82 3.65 -28.85
N ILE A 285 -9.75 3.40 -28.09
CA ILE A 285 -9.25 2.05 -27.80
C ILE A 285 -10.22 1.25 -26.92
N CYS A 286 -10.97 1.88 -26.01
CA CYS A 286 -11.98 1.17 -25.21
C CYS A 286 -13.20 0.75 -26.04
N HIS A 287 -13.65 1.58 -26.98
CA HIS A 287 -14.76 1.22 -27.88
C HIS A 287 -14.42 0.10 -28.86
N THR A 288 -13.16 -0.03 -29.32
CA THR A 288 -12.76 -1.14 -30.21
C THR A 288 -12.76 -2.52 -29.54
N LEU A 289 -12.70 -2.61 -28.21
CA LEU A 289 -12.74 -3.89 -27.49
C LEU A 289 -14.16 -4.42 -27.27
N GLU A 290 -15.18 -3.55 -27.34
CA GLU A 290 -16.59 -3.96 -27.32
C GLU A 290 -17.06 -4.47 -28.69
N GLY A 291 -16.37 -4.10 -29.78
CA GLY A 291 -16.71 -4.51 -31.15
C GLY A 291 -16.21 -5.89 -31.60
N ASN A 292 -15.35 -6.57 -30.82
CA ASN A 292 -14.77 -7.87 -31.18
C ASN A 292 -15.34 -9.07 -30.39
N SER A 293 -16.45 -8.88 -29.68
CA SER A 293 -17.18 -9.97 -28.97
C SER A 293 -18.46 -10.43 -29.68
N LEU A 294 -18.65 -10.00 -30.93
CA LEU A 294 -19.74 -10.44 -31.81
C LEU A 294 -19.15 -10.78 -33.18
N ASN A 295 -18.58 -11.99 -33.28
CA ASN A 295 -18.47 -12.80 -34.51
C ASN A 295 -18.06 -14.22 -34.11
#